data_AF-A0A1H9W2I0-F1
#
_entry.id   AF-A0A1H9W2I0-F1
#
_cell.length_a   1.000
_cell.length_b   1.000
_cell.length_c   1.000
_cell.angle_alpha   90.00
_cell.angle_beta   90.00
_cell.angle_gamma   90.00
#
_symmetry.space_group_name_H-M   'P 1'
#
loop_
_entity.id
_entity.type
_entity.pdbx_description
1 polymer ?
#
loop_
_entity_poly.entity_id
_entity_poly.type
_entity_poly.pdbx_seq_one_letter_code
_entity_poly.pdbx_strand_id
1 'polypeptide(L)'
;MVTVISATLSLIGMVVIIFAPPVGWTGIVAAIFFAAGYLFDSADGQLARVSATSSATGEWVDHVVDAFRSPAIHVAVAFAIVLHRPDYAWLAVVAVGYSIVTSGQFLSQILAEALIRKAGRAQTRGGNLRSWILLPTDPGVLCWTFILWGSASLFSVGYGLLAAVAVAHALVSMRRRYRDLRALDVAGQEARLA
;
A
#
# COMPACT_ATOMS: atom_id res chain seq x y z
N MET A 1 -17.10 -4.53 9.90
CA MET A 1 -17.65 -5.47 8.89
C MET A 1 -17.07 -5.20 7.51
N VAL A 2 -16.95 -3.92 7.11
CA VAL A 2 -16.41 -3.53 5.80
C VAL A 2 -14.93 -3.91 5.62
N THR A 3 -14.08 -3.72 6.65
CA THR A 3 -12.66 -4.17 6.65
C THR A 3 -12.51 -5.67 6.34
N VAL A 4 -13.37 -6.52 6.92
CA VAL A 4 -13.35 -7.98 6.71
C VAL A 4 -13.74 -8.32 5.27
N ILE A 5 -14.74 -7.64 4.71
CA ILE A 5 -15.14 -7.80 3.30
C ILE A 5 -13.97 -7.43 2.39
N SER A 6 -13.35 -6.27 2.63
CA SER A 6 -12.21 -5.81 1.85
C SER A 6 -11.03 -6.81 1.88
N ALA A 7 -10.67 -7.29 3.07
CA ALA A 7 -9.63 -8.29 3.25
C ALA A 7 -9.95 -9.60 2.52
N THR A 8 -11.21 -10.04 2.59
CA THR A 8 -11.68 -11.27 1.94
C THR A 8 -11.61 -11.16 0.42
N LEU A 9 -12.07 -10.04 -0.15
CA LEU A 9 -11.99 -9.78 -1.59
C LEU A 9 -10.54 -9.77 -2.08
N SER A 10 -9.65 -9.12 -1.31
CA SER A 10 -8.22 -9.09 -1.63
C SER A 10 -7.60 -10.49 -1.58
N LEU A 11 -7.96 -11.30 -0.57
CA LEU A 11 -7.52 -12.69 -0.47
C LEU A 11 -8.00 -13.54 -1.65
N ILE A 12 -9.24 -13.35 -2.10
CA ILE A 12 -9.76 -14.04 -3.29
C ILE A 12 -8.92 -13.65 -4.52
N GLY A 13 -8.60 -12.37 -4.70
CA GLY A 13 -7.69 -11.90 -5.76
C GLY A 13 -6.31 -12.59 -5.72
N MET A 14 -5.73 -12.72 -4.52
CA MET A 14 -4.45 -13.44 -4.31
C MET A 14 -4.56 -14.92 -4.68
N VAL A 15 -5.63 -15.59 -4.26
CA VAL A 15 -5.89 -17.01 -4.58
C VAL A 15 -6.03 -17.19 -6.09
N VAL A 16 -6.75 -16.29 -6.77
CA VAL A 16 -6.90 -16.35 -8.23
C VAL A 16 -5.54 -16.27 -8.93
N ILE A 17 -4.68 -15.31 -8.59
CA ILE A 17 -3.37 -15.18 -9.27
C ILE A 17 -2.41 -16.31 -8.93
N ILE A 18 -2.48 -16.89 -7.73
CA ILE A 18 -1.59 -17.98 -7.31
C ILE A 18 -1.99 -19.29 -7.99
N PHE A 19 -3.28 -19.62 -8.06
CA PHE A 19 -3.72 -20.96 -8.44
C PHE A 19 -4.30 -21.05 -9.85
N ALA A 20 -4.77 -19.95 -10.45
CA ALA A 20 -5.32 -19.98 -11.80
C ALA A 20 -4.23 -19.73 -12.87
N PRO A 21 -4.36 -20.29 -14.09
CA PRO A 21 -3.43 -20.02 -15.17
C PRO A 21 -3.34 -18.51 -15.49
N PRO A 22 -2.15 -17.94 -15.74
CA PRO A 22 -2.00 -16.54 -16.10
C PRO A 22 -2.42 -16.27 -17.54
N VAL A 23 -3.72 -16.06 -17.73
CA VAL A 23 -4.37 -15.70 -18.99
C VAL A 23 -5.18 -14.42 -18.81
N GLY A 24 -5.59 -13.78 -19.90
CA GLY A 24 -6.23 -12.45 -19.83
C GLY A 24 -7.43 -12.40 -18.86
N TRP A 25 -8.30 -13.41 -18.89
CA TRP A 25 -9.51 -13.40 -18.05
C TRP A 25 -9.20 -13.57 -16.55
N THR A 26 -8.20 -14.38 -16.17
CA THR A 26 -7.83 -14.54 -14.75
C THR A 26 -7.26 -13.25 -14.19
N GLY A 27 -6.50 -12.51 -15.02
CA GLY A 27 -6.05 -11.15 -14.72
C GLY A 27 -7.19 -10.17 -14.44
N ILE A 28 -8.20 -10.16 -15.32
CA ILE A 28 -9.39 -9.31 -15.15
C ILE A 28 -10.13 -9.66 -13.86
N VAL A 29 -10.35 -10.95 -13.58
CA VAL A 29 -11.04 -11.39 -12.35
C VAL A 29 -10.25 -10.96 -11.11
N ALA A 30 -8.94 -11.18 -11.08
CA ALA A 30 -8.08 -10.73 -9.98
C ALA A 30 -8.13 -9.21 -9.81
N ALA A 31 -8.04 -8.44 -10.91
CA ALA A 31 -8.11 -6.98 -10.90
C ALA A 31 -9.43 -6.48 -10.28
N ILE A 32 -10.57 -7.10 -10.64
CA ILE A 32 -11.88 -6.76 -10.07
C ILE A 32 -11.92 -7.04 -8.57
N PHE A 33 -11.42 -8.21 -8.12
CA PHE A 33 -11.40 -8.54 -6.69
C PHE A 33 -10.50 -7.59 -5.89
N PHE A 34 -9.31 -7.26 -6.39
CA PHE A 34 -8.43 -6.28 -5.76
C PHE A 34 -9.06 -4.88 -5.75
N ALA A 35 -9.63 -4.42 -6.87
CA ALA A 35 -10.26 -3.11 -6.97
C ALA A 35 -11.50 -3.00 -6.07
N ALA A 36 -12.31 -4.06 -5.98
CA ALA A 36 -13.45 -4.12 -5.08
C ALA A 36 -12.99 -4.10 -3.62
N GLY A 37 -11.96 -4.87 -3.26
CA GLY A 37 -11.35 -4.82 -1.93
C GLY A 37 -10.92 -3.39 -1.56
N TYR A 38 -10.17 -2.73 -2.45
CA TYR A 38 -9.74 -1.34 -2.28
C TYR A 38 -10.91 -0.34 -2.18
N LEU A 39 -11.98 -0.55 -2.96
CA LEU A 39 -13.16 0.31 -2.94
C LEU A 39 -13.87 0.25 -1.58
N PHE A 40 -14.08 -0.95 -1.03
CA PHE A 40 -14.71 -1.11 0.28
C PHE A 40 -13.85 -0.52 1.39
N ASP A 41 -12.53 -0.66 1.30
CA ASP A 41 -11.57 -0.07 2.23
C ASP A 41 -11.66 1.46 2.25
N SER A 42 -11.65 2.06 1.06
CA SER A 42 -11.78 3.51 0.88
C SER A 42 -13.14 4.03 1.36
N ALA A 43 -14.21 3.24 1.15
CA ALA A 43 -15.54 3.57 1.60
C ALA A 43 -15.67 3.54 3.12
N ASP A 44 -15.03 2.58 3.82
CA ASP A 44 -15.02 2.51 5.28
C ASP A 44 -14.40 3.78 5.89
N GLY A 45 -13.24 4.19 5.37
CA GLY A 45 -12.54 5.39 5.82
C GLY A 45 -13.30 6.69 5.54
N GLN A 46 -14.12 6.75 4.48
CA GLN A 46 -15.01 7.90 4.24
C GLN A 46 -16.26 7.86 5.12
N LEU A 47 -16.87 6.68 5.26
CA LEU A 47 -18.06 6.49 6.08
C LEU A 47 -17.79 6.88 7.52
N ALA A 48 -16.70 6.40 8.13
CA ALA A 48 -16.32 6.72 9.51
C ALA A 48 -16.14 8.22 9.76
N ARG A 49 -15.69 8.99 8.74
CA ARG A 49 -15.55 10.45 8.82
C ARG A 49 -16.90 11.17 8.79
N VAL A 50 -17.85 10.67 8.01
CA VAL A 50 -19.18 11.28 7.85
C VAL A 50 -20.12 10.87 8.99
N SER A 51 -20.02 9.63 9.47
CA SER A 51 -20.88 9.10 10.52
C SER A 51 -20.42 9.45 11.94
N ALA A 52 -19.23 10.04 12.11
CA ALA A 52 -18.58 10.27 13.41
C ALA A 52 -18.47 9.01 14.29
N THR A 53 -18.49 7.81 13.69
CA THR A 53 -18.41 6.52 14.39
C THR A 53 -16.96 6.02 14.50
N SER A 54 -15.96 6.89 14.37
CA SER A 54 -14.55 6.51 14.52
C SER A 54 -14.26 6.04 15.93
N SER A 55 -13.58 4.90 16.08
CA SER A 55 -13.13 4.37 17.38
C SER A 55 -11.68 3.93 17.31
N ALA A 56 -10.97 3.98 18.45
CA ALA A 56 -9.58 3.55 18.53
C ALA A 56 -9.41 2.05 18.18
N THR A 57 -10.36 1.21 18.58
CA THR A 57 -10.36 -0.21 18.22
C THR A 57 -10.54 -0.42 16.72
N GLY A 58 -11.45 0.33 16.09
CA GLY A 58 -11.67 0.26 14.64
C GLY A 58 -10.43 0.68 13.85
N GLU A 59 -9.81 1.80 14.22
CA GLU A 59 -8.55 2.28 13.63
C GLU A 59 -7.41 1.27 13.78
N TRP A 60 -7.30 0.63 14.95
CA TRP A 60 -6.30 -0.41 15.16
C TRP A 60 -6.53 -1.63 14.27
N VAL A 61 -7.78 -2.14 14.19
CA VAL A 61 -8.11 -3.29 13.34
C VAL A 61 -7.80 -2.99 11.88
N ASP A 62 -8.20 -1.81 11.39
CA ASP A 62 -7.94 -1.34 10.03
C ASP A 62 -6.44 -1.36 9.70
N HIS A 63 -5.64 -0.71 10.55
CA HIS A 63 -4.19 -0.68 10.38
C HIS A 63 -3.52 -2.06 10.44
N VAL A 64 -3.98 -2.95 11.33
CA VAL A 64 -3.43 -4.30 11.41
C VAL A 64 -3.75 -5.08 10.13
N VAL A 65 -5.00 -5.03 9.66
CA VAL A 65 -5.40 -5.71 8.42
C VAL A 65 -4.60 -5.18 7.23
N ASP A 66 -4.42 -3.87 7.13
CA ASP A 66 -3.62 -3.23 6.09
C ASP A 66 -2.14 -3.65 6.11
N ALA A 67 -1.56 -3.72 7.32
CA ALA A 67 -0.17 -4.13 7.52
C ALA A 67 0.12 -5.53 6.95
N PHE A 68 -0.88 -6.42 6.97
CA PHE A 68 -0.76 -7.75 6.36
C PHE A 68 -1.17 -7.76 4.89
N ARG A 69 -2.33 -7.17 4.58
CA ARG A 69 -2.95 -7.24 3.25
C ARG A 69 -2.05 -6.66 2.17
N SER A 70 -1.54 -5.45 2.37
CA SER A 70 -0.77 -4.73 1.35
C SER A 70 0.52 -5.46 0.93
N PRO A 71 1.41 -5.89 1.85
CA PRO A 71 2.58 -6.69 1.46
C PRO A 71 2.21 -8.08 0.94
N ALA A 72 1.11 -8.69 1.42
CA ALA A 72 0.68 -10.02 0.98
C ALA A 72 0.33 -10.07 -0.53
N ILE A 73 -0.20 -8.98 -1.11
CA ILE A 73 -0.48 -8.92 -2.56
C ILE A 73 0.82 -9.13 -3.35
N HIS A 74 1.91 -8.48 -2.94
CA HIS A 74 3.20 -8.61 -3.63
C HIS A 74 3.83 -9.97 -3.41
N VAL A 75 3.68 -10.55 -2.22
CA VAL A 75 4.10 -11.93 -1.95
C VAL A 75 3.33 -12.91 -2.84
N ALA A 76 2.03 -12.74 -3.00
CA ALA A 76 1.21 -13.55 -3.90
C ALA A 76 1.68 -13.44 -5.36
N VAL A 77 2.05 -12.24 -5.83
CA VAL A 77 2.68 -12.05 -7.14
C VAL A 77 3.99 -12.84 -7.24
N ALA A 78 4.85 -12.78 -6.22
CA ALA A 78 6.11 -13.52 -6.24
C ALA A 78 5.89 -15.04 -6.37
N PHE A 79 4.97 -15.60 -5.58
CA PHE A 79 4.60 -17.02 -5.69
C PHE A 79 4.03 -17.35 -7.07
N ALA A 80 3.09 -16.55 -7.57
CA ALA A 80 2.46 -16.77 -8.86
C ALA A 80 3.47 -16.74 -10.03
N ILE A 81 4.47 -15.84 -9.99
CA ILE A 81 5.54 -15.80 -10.99
C ILE A 81 6.40 -17.07 -10.93
N VAL A 82 6.81 -17.50 -9.74
CA VAL A 82 7.61 -18.74 -9.60
C VAL A 82 6.84 -19.97 -10.10
N LEU A 83 5.53 -20.04 -9.85
CA LEU A 83 4.70 -21.17 -10.24
C LEU A 83 4.37 -21.19 -11.73
N HIS A 84 4.04 -20.05 -12.34
CA HIS A 84 3.47 -20.01 -13.69
C HIS A 84 4.35 -19.37 -14.77
N ARG A 85 5.39 -18.62 -14.36
CA ARG A 85 6.27 -17.83 -15.24
C ARG A 85 7.73 -17.88 -14.77
N PRO A 86 8.35 -19.07 -14.66
CA PRO A 86 9.75 -19.19 -14.23
C PRO A 86 10.73 -18.45 -15.16
N ASP A 87 10.35 -18.24 -16.42
CA ASP A 87 11.05 -17.39 -17.40
C ASP A 87 11.13 -15.91 -16.99
N TYR A 88 10.25 -15.45 -16.10
CA TYR A 88 10.24 -14.11 -15.49
C TYR A 88 10.60 -14.14 -14.00
N ALA A 89 11.36 -15.13 -13.51
CA ALA A 89 11.70 -15.27 -12.08
C ALA A 89 12.32 -14.01 -11.43
N TRP A 90 13.02 -13.17 -12.20
CA TRP A 90 13.52 -11.87 -11.73
C TRP A 90 12.40 -10.97 -11.18
N LEU A 91 11.18 -11.05 -11.74
CA LEU A 91 10.03 -10.28 -11.31
C LEU A 91 9.53 -10.73 -9.93
N ALA A 92 9.73 -11.99 -9.55
CA ALA A 92 9.44 -12.45 -8.19
C ALA A 92 10.35 -11.77 -7.16
N VAL A 93 11.63 -11.54 -7.49
CA VAL A 93 12.56 -10.78 -6.63
C VAL A 93 12.10 -9.33 -6.50
N VAL A 94 11.67 -8.72 -7.61
CA VAL A 94 11.07 -7.37 -7.60
C VAL A 94 9.83 -7.34 -6.72
N ALA A 95 8.95 -8.33 -6.80
CA ALA A 95 7.74 -8.41 -5.99
C ALA A 95 8.05 -8.55 -4.49
N VAL A 96 9.05 -9.37 -4.11
CA VAL A 96 9.52 -9.43 -2.71
C VAL A 96 10.07 -8.09 -2.25
N GLY A 97 10.90 -7.42 -3.05
CA GLY A 97 11.40 -6.08 -2.75
C GLY A 97 10.28 -5.07 -2.58
N TYR A 98 9.26 -5.12 -3.46
CA TYR A 98 8.09 -4.26 -3.38
C TYR A 98 7.29 -4.53 -2.09
N SER A 99 7.10 -5.80 -1.70
CA SER A 99 6.47 -6.18 -0.43
C SER A 99 7.17 -5.53 0.78
N ILE A 100 8.50 -5.60 0.84
CA ILE A 100 9.31 -5.02 1.91
C ILE A 100 9.15 -3.49 1.94
N VAL A 101 9.22 -2.85 0.77
CA VAL A 101 9.06 -1.39 0.63
C VAL A 101 7.67 -0.95 1.10
N THR A 102 6.62 -1.66 0.70
CA THR A 102 5.24 -1.40 1.10
C THR A 102 5.07 -1.50 2.61
N SER A 103 5.59 -2.58 3.23
CA SER A 103 5.54 -2.78 4.68
C SER A 103 6.32 -1.70 5.45
N GLY A 104 7.56 -1.42 5.04
CA GLY A 104 8.40 -0.40 5.69
C GLY A 104 7.81 1.00 5.58
N GLN A 105 7.25 1.35 4.41
CA GLN A 105 6.60 2.63 4.20
C GLN A 105 5.33 2.77 5.06
N PHE A 106 4.53 1.72 5.18
CA PHE A 106 3.34 1.70 6.03
C PHE A 106 3.70 1.96 7.50
N LEU A 107 4.65 1.20 8.04
CA LEU A 107 5.15 1.40 9.40
C LEU A 107 5.71 2.81 9.61
N SER A 108 6.50 3.31 8.65
CA SER A 108 7.06 4.65 8.71
C SER A 108 5.99 5.74 8.81
N GLN A 109 4.86 5.60 8.09
CA GLN A 109 3.77 6.59 8.17
C GLN A 109 3.10 6.56 9.54
N ILE A 110 2.65 5.38 9.98
CA ILE A 110 1.91 5.24 11.24
C ILE A 110 2.75 5.70 12.43
N LEU A 111 4.01 5.27 12.48
CA LEU A 111 4.90 5.64 13.58
C LEU A 111 5.20 7.15 13.60
N ALA A 112 5.48 7.74 12.43
CA ALA A 112 5.72 9.18 12.36
C ALA A 112 4.48 9.97 12.78
N GLU A 113 3.30 9.53 12.37
CA GLU A 113 2.05 10.19 12.74
C GLU A 113 1.77 10.09 14.24
N ALA A 114 1.97 8.91 14.84
CA ALA A 114 1.84 8.70 16.29
C ALA A 114 2.81 9.58 17.10
N LEU A 115 4.08 9.66 16.67
CA LEU A 115 5.10 10.49 17.34
C LEU A 115 4.81 11.99 17.23
N ILE A 116 4.40 12.47 16.05
CA ILE A 116 4.08 13.89 15.85
C ILE A 116 2.80 14.26 16.62
N ARG A 117 1.77 13.39 16.62
CA ARG A 117 0.56 13.58 17.44
C ARG A 117 0.91 13.68 18.93
N LYS A 118 1.77 12.78 19.43
CA LYS A 118 2.26 12.80 20.81
C LYS A 118 3.00 14.09 21.16
N ALA A 119 3.68 14.70 20.19
CA ALA A 119 4.36 15.99 20.35
C ALA A 119 3.43 17.21 20.23
N GLY A 120 2.12 17.02 20.06
CA GLY A 120 1.14 18.11 20.00
C GLY A 120 1.23 19.00 18.75
N ARG A 121 1.94 18.57 17.70
CA ARG A 121 2.06 19.35 16.45
C ARG A 121 0.97 18.98 15.45
N ALA A 122 0.40 20.00 14.80
CA ALA A 122 -0.56 19.81 13.71
C ALA A 122 0.11 19.17 12.49
N GLN A 123 -0.53 18.15 11.91
CA GLN A 123 -0.11 17.59 10.62
C GLN A 123 -0.43 18.59 9.51
N THR A 124 0.57 18.93 8.69
CA THR A 124 0.34 19.71 7.46
C THR A 124 -0.10 18.80 6.33
N ARG A 125 -1.35 18.96 5.86
CA ARG A 125 -1.85 18.26 4.68
C ARG A 125 -1.25 18.89 3.41
N GLY A 126 -0.81 18.06 2.47
CA GLY A 126 -0.31 18.54 1.18
C GLY A 126 -1.45 18.97 0.25
N GLY A 127 -1.23 19.97 -0.61
CA GLY A 127 -2.24 20.49 -1.54
C GLY A 127 -2.54 19.57 -2.74
N ASN A 128 -3.54 19.96 -3.54
CA ASN A 128 -4.13 19.15 -4.63
C ASN A 128 -3.13 18.67 -5.70
N LEU A 129 -2.09 19.45 -6.01
CA LEU A 129 -1.06 19.06 -6.98
C LEU A 129 -0.27 17.82 -6.53
N ARG A 130 -0.09 17.66 -5.21
CA ARG A 130 0.61 16.51 -4.64
C ARG A 130 -0.19 15.22 -4.81
N SER A 131 -1.51 15.28 -4.82
CA SER A 131 -2.37 14.12 -5.05
C SER A 131 -2.22 13.56 -6.47
N TRP A 132 -2.12 14.43 -7.49
CA TRP A 132 -1.89 14.01 -8.87
C TRP A 132 -0.51 13.40 -9.09
N ILE A 133 0.53 13.99 -8.48
CA ILE A 133 1.90 13.47 -8.56
C ILE A 133 2.01 12.08 -7.89
N LEU A 134 1.19 11.81 -6.88
CA LEU A 134 1.20 10.56 -6.12
C LEU A 134 0.26 9.48 -6.69
N LEU A 135 -0.49 9.75 -7.76
CA LEU A 135 -1.36 8.75 -8.39
C LEU A 135 -0.64 7.44 -8.74
N PRO A 136 0.60 7.42 -9.24
CA PRO A 136 1.30 6.17 -9.50
C PRO A 136 1.59 5.34 -8.23
N THR A 137 1.44 5.92 -7.04
CA THR A 137 1.56 5.22 -5.75
C THR A 137 0.21 4.78 -5.18
N ASP A 138 -0.89 5.08 -5.87
CA ASP A 138 -2.24 4.72 -5.45
C ASP A 138 -2.45 3.19 -5.55
N PRO A 139 -2.96 2.52 -4.50
CA PRO A 139 -3.23 1.09 -4.53
C PRO A 139 -4.22 0.67 -5.63
N GLY A 140 -5.14 1.54 -6.04
CA GLY A 140 -6.07 1.29 -7.14
C GLY A 140 -5.37 1.13 -8.49
N VAL A 141 -4.28 1.87 -8.73
CA VAL A 141 -3.47 1.70 -9.94
C VAL A 141 -2.84 0.31 -9.96
N LEU A 142 -2.27 -0.14 -8.83
CA LEU A 142 -1.75 -1.50 -8.69
C LEU A 142 -2.83 -2.55 -8.98
N CYS A 143 -4.04 -2.39 -8.45
CA CYS A 143 -5.15 -3.32 -8.70
C CYS A 143 -5.42 -3.50 -10.20
N TRP A 144 -5.46 -2.40 -10.96
CA TRP A 144 -5.75 -2.45 -12.39
C TRP A 144 -4.59 -2.94 -13.26
N THR A 145 -3.35 -2.92 -12.77
CA THR A 145 -2.23 -3.54 -13.52
C THR A 145 -2.41 -5.04 -13.73
N PHE A 146 -3.22 -5.72 -12.90
CA PHE A 146 -3.52 -7.14 -13.08
C PHE A 146 -4.36 -7.45 -14.33
N ILE A 147 -4.96 -6.45 -15.00
CA ILE A 147 -5.51 -6.66 -16.35
C ILE A 147 -4.42 -7.15 -17.32
N LEU A 148 -3.17 -6.73 -17.11
CA LEU A 148 -2.03 -7.13 -17.93
C LEU A 148 -1.52 -8.54 -17.59
N TRP A 149 -2.02 -9.20 -16.54
CA TRP A 149 -1.53 -10.47 -16.00
C TRP A 149 -1.38 -11.59 -17.05
N GLY A 150 -2.28 -11.63 -18.03
CA GLY A 150 -2.21 -12.62 -19.12
C GLY A 150 -0.98 -12.48 -20.02
N SER A 151 -0.37 -11.30 -20.08
CA SER A 151 0.84 -11.02 -20.85
C SER A 151 2.01 -10.71 -19.90
N ALA A 152 2.90 -11.68 -19.73
CA ALA A 152 4.03 -11.56 -18.81
C ALA A 152 4.92 -10.34 -19.12
N SER A 153 5.15 -10.02 -20.40
CA SER A 153 5.93 -8.86 -20.81
C SER A 153 5.27 -7.54 -20.39
N LEU A 154 3.99 -7.34 -20.72
CA LEU A 154 3.25 -6.12 -20.36
C LEU A 154 3.11 -5.98 -18.84
N PHE A 155 2.77 -7.07 -18.15
CA PHE A 155 2.68 -7.08 -16.69
C PHE A 155 4.04 -6.73 -16.05
N SER A 156 5.14 -7.31 -16.53
CA SER A 156 6.47 -7.05 -15.98
C SER A 156 6.88 -5.57 -16.08
N VAL A 157 6.57 -4.92 -17.19
CA VAL A 157 6.84 -3.49 -17.38
C VAL A 157 5.97 -2.65 -16.46
N GLY A 158 4.65 -2.87 -16.47
CA GLY A 158 3.71 -2.10 -15.64
C GLY A 158 4.00 -2.26 -14.14
N TYR A 159 4.11 -3.50 -13.67
CA TYR A 159 4.40 -3.82 -12.27
C TYR A 159 5.80 -3.35 -11.85
N GLY A 160 6.81 -3.52 -12.70
CA GLY A 160 8.17 -3.07 -12.44
C GLY A 160 8.29 -1.55 -12.32
N LEU A 161 7.57 -0.80 -13.16
CA LEU A 161 7.50 0.67 -13.06
C LEU A 161 6.86 1.11 -11.74
N LEU A 162 5.75 0.47 -11.33
CA LEU A 162 5.12 0.77 -10.04
C LEU A 162 6.05 0.46 -8.87
N ALA A 163 6.78 -0.66 -8.92
CA ALA A 163 7.76 -1.00 -7.90
C ALA A 163 8.87 0.06 -7.78
N ALA A 164 9.42 0.51 -8.92
CA ALA A 164 10.43 1.56 -8.95
C ALA A 164 9.91 2.88 -8.38
N VAL A 165 8.68 3.28 -8.74
CA VAL A 165 8.05 4.49 -8.20
C VAL A 165 7.78 4.35 -6.71
N ALA A 166 7.35 3.18 -6.23
CA ALA A 166 7.14 2.93 -4.81
C ALA A 166 8.43 3.04 -4.00
N VAL A 167 9.55 2.51 -4.51
CA VAL A 167 10.88 2.64 -3.89
C VAL A 167 11.29 4.11 -3.81
N ALA A 168 11.19 4.84 -4.93
CA ALA A 168 11.53 6.26 -4.97
C ALA A 168 10.67 7.08 -3.99
N HIS A 169 9.36 6.83 -3.97
CA HIS A 169 8.43 7.48 -3.05
C HIS A 169 8.74 7.16 -1.59
N ALA A 170 8.98 5.89 -1.24
CA ALA A 170 9.33 5.48 0.11
C ALA A 170 10.61 6.18 0.60
N LEU A 171 11.66 6.22 -0.24
CA LEU A 171 12.91 6.91 0.10
C LEU A 171 12.70 8.40 0.38
N VAL A 172 11.98 9.10 -0.50
CA VAL A 172 11.69 10.54 -0.32
C VAL A 172 10.83 10.76 0.93
N SER A 173 9.81 9.94 1.11
CA SER A 173 8.88 10.02 2.23
C SER A 173 9.57 9.79 3.58
N MET A 174 10.35 8.71 3.71
CA MET A 174 11.07 8.37 4.94
C MET A 174 12.12 9.43 5.28
N ARG A 175 12.87 9.94 4.28
CA ARG A 175 13.81 11.05 4.48
C ARG A 175 13.12 12.30 5.00
N ARG A 176 11.94 12.63 4.47
CA ARG A 176 11.15 13.76 4.95
C ARG A 176 10.71 13.55 6.40
N ARG A 177 10.10 12.40 6.72
CA ARG A 177 9.64 12.10 8.08
C ARG A 177 10.78 12.10 9.11
N TYR A 178 11.95 11.58 8.74
CA TYR A 178 13.14 11.65 9.59
C TYR A 178 13.56 13.10 9.89
N ARG A 179 13.54 13.98 8.87
CA ARG A 179 13.84 15.41 9.05
C ARG A 179 12.80 16.11 9.94
N ASP A 180 11.52 15.79 9.78
CA ASP A 180 10.44 16.36 10.59
C ASP A 180 10.58 15.97 12.07
N LEU A 181 10.92 14.70 12.36
CA LEU A 181 11.16 14.21 13.72
C LEU A 181 12.43 14.81 14.32
N ARG A 182 13.51 14.94 13.54
CA ARG A 182 14.74 15.60 14.03
C ARG A 182 14.50 17.07 14.40
N ALA A 183 13.66 17.77 13.63
CA ALA A 183 13.28 19.15 13.95
C ALA A 183 12.38 19.24 15.20
N LEU A 184 11.61 18.20 15.51
CA LEU A 184 10.89 18.09 16.77
C LEU A 184 11.84 17.92 17.97
N ASP A 185 12.85 17.07 17.84
CA ASP A 185 13.83 16.83 18.90
C ASP A 185 14.60 18.11 19.26
N VAL A 186 15.06 18.86 18.25
CA VAL A 186 15.79 20.12 18.45
C VAL A 186 14.93 21.15 19.18
N ALA A 187 13.68 21.36 18.73
CA ALA A 187 12.77 22.30 19.39
C ALA A 187 12.41 21.86 20.82
N GLY A 188 12.29 20.56 21.07
CA GLY A 188 12.05 20.01 22.40
C GLY A 188 13.25 20.17 23.35
N GLN A 189 14.48 20.18 22.83
CA GLN A 189 15.68 20.49 23.60
C GLN A 189 15.76 21.98 23.96
N GLU A 190 15.51 22.88 23.01
CA GLU A 190 15.49 24.33 23.25
C GLU A 190 14.46 24.71 24.33
N ALA A 191 13.25 24.14 24.27
CA ALA A 191 12.20 24.42 25.25
C ALA A 191 12.50 23.90 26.67
N ARG A 192 13.45 22.97 26.85
CA ARG A 192 13.89 22.50 28.18
C ARG A 192 15.02 23.33 28.78
N LEU A 193 15.73 24.08 27.94
CA LEU A 193 16.86 24.91 28.33
C LEU A 193 16.48 26.37 28.60
N ALA A 194 15.30 26.80 28.13
CA ALA A 194 14.68 28.09 28.43
C ALA A 194 13.87 28.03 29.74
#